data_AF-A0A972X5X9-F1
#
_entry.id   AF-A0A972X5X9-F1
#
_cell.length_a   1.000
_cell.length_b   1.000
_cell.length_c   1.000
_cell.angle_alpha   90.00
_cell.angle_beta   90.00
_cell.angle_gamma   90.00
#
_symmetry.space_group_name_H-M   'P 1'
#
loop_
_entity.id
_entity.type
_entity.pdbx_description
1 polymer ?
#
loop_
_entity_poly.entity_id
_entity_poly.type
_entity_poly.pdbx_seq_one_letter_code
_entity_poly.pdbx_strand_id
1 'polypeptide(L)'
;MIWTHSYDPLSAPVLSTLVAVLPLLSLLGLLAVAGWSAPAAAGMGLAMALLVATAVFGMPADAAGAAALHGAAFGLFPIGWIIVTAMFLYQLSVEAGALEIMKRSVTQLSADHRMQALLIAFSFGAFLEGAAGFGAPVAISAALLAGAGFPALEAACLALIANTAPVAFGALGTPIITLAKVTGLDEQAISAMAGRQLPFFSLLVPAWMVATMAGWRGLVAVWPAVLVCGLSFATVQFVMANFVGPALVDVVGGIASLVTLAVFLKFWQPRECWRYEAGTAGGRAQPHAAADSRRIRRLSPRTVVWAWMPWAFLSLAVFCWGLPPVKATLEGRGAWSGAAAATVPTLARSLLAPEFPVPRLDGRVAKVPPATR
;
A
#
# COMPACT_ATOMS: atom_id res chain seq x y z
N MET A 1 -21.71 -32.87 4.98
CA MET A 1 -22.52 -31.95 5.80
C MET A 1 -22.02 -30.54 5.58
N ILE A 2 -22.91 -29.56 5.49
CA ILE A 2 -22.55 -28.14 5.38
C ILE A 2 -22.28 -27.64 6.80
N TRP A 3 -21.07 -27.16 7.08
CA TRP A 3 -20.75 -26.51 8.33
C TRP A 3 -21.36 -25.11 8.34
N THR A 4 -22.03 -24.75 9.42
CA THR A 4 -22.66 -23.45 9.59
C THR A 4 -21.77 -22.60 10.48
N HIS A 5 -21.30 -21.46 9.98
CA HIS A 5 -20.42 -20.59 10.75
C HIS A 5 -21.20 -19.90 11.88
N SER A 6 -20.93 -20.27 13.13
CA SER A 6 -21.42 -19.56 14.31
C SER A 6 -20.45 -18.45 14.71
N TYR A 7 -20.90 -17.20 14.72
CA TYR A 7 -20.09 -16.06 15.17
C TYR A 7 -19.97 -15.95 16.69
N ASP A 8 -20.84 -16.63 17.45
CA ASP A 8 -20.84 -16.64 18.91
C ASP A 8 -20.85 -18.08 19.47
N PRO A 9 -19.77 -18.86 19.27
CA PRO A 9 -19.70 -20.24 19.75
C PRO A 9 -19.73 -20.35 21.29
N LEU A 10 -19.39 -19.29 22.02
CA LEU A 10 -19.32 -19.27 23.48
C LEU A 10 -20.58 -18.68 24.14
N SER A 11 -21.60 -18.31 23.37
CA SER A 11 -22.80 -17.61 23.85
C SER A 11 -22.48 -16.32 24.64
N ALA A 12 -21.35 -15.71 24.30
CA ALA A 12 -20.80 -14.52 24.93
C ALA A 12 -20.03 -13.75 23.85
N PRO A 13 -20.67 -12.79 23.15
CA PRO A 13 -20.13 -12.16 21.94
C PRO A 13 -18.73 -11.55 22.13
N VAL A 14 -18.50 -10.92 23.28
CA VAL A 14 -17.20 -10.34 23.63
C VAL A 14 -16.14 -11.42 23.78
N LEU A 15 -16.46 -12.52 24.48
CA LEU A 15 -15.52 -13.62 24.67
C LEU A 15 -15.21 -14.35 23.36
N SER A 16 -16.24 -14.63 22.56
CA SER A 16 -16.11 -15.19 21.21
C SER A 16 -15.20 -14.32 20.32
N THR A 17 -15.35 -13.00 20.41
CA THR A 17 -14.49 -12.02 19.68
C THR A 17 -13.06 -12.04 20.20
N LEU A 18 -12.84 -12.04 21.52
CA LEU A 18 -11.50 -12.10 22.11
C LEU A 18 -10.76 -13.38 21.69
N VAL A 19 -11.46 -14.51 21.64
CA VAL A 19 -10.90 -15.78 21.17
C VAL A 19 -10.60 -15.74 19.67
N ALA A 20 -11.48 -15.16 18.85
CA ALA A 20 -11.27 -15.00 17.41
C ALA A 20 -10.05 -14.11 17.07
N VAL A 21 -9.66 -13.21 17.98
CA VAL A 21 -8.51 -12.31 17.83
C VAL A 21 -7.17 -12.95 18.23
N LEU A 22 -7.18 -14.10 18.94
CA LEU A 22 -5.95 -14.78 19.39
C LEU A 22 -4.92 -15.05 18.27
N PRO A 23 -5.28 -15.47 17.05
CA PRO A 23 -4.31 -15.68 15.97
C PRO A 23 -3.61 -14.38 15.54
N LEU A 24 -4.30 -13.24 15.60
CA LEU A 24 -3.72 -11.94 15.31
C LEU A 24 -2.79 -11.49 16.44
N LEU A 25 -3.20 -11.66 17.69
CA LEU A 25 -2.36 -11.32 18.85
C LEU A 25 -1.11 -12.20 18.93
N SER A 26 -1.21 -13.49 18.60
CA SER A 26 -0.04 -14.36 18.56
C SER A 26 0.92 -13.92 17.45
N LEU A 27 0.43 -13.68 16.24
CA LEU A 27 1.25 -13.20 15.13
C LEU A 27 1.94 -11.87 15.45
N LEU A 28 1.17 -10.86 15.81
CA LEU A 28 1.67 -9.50 16.05
C LEU A 28 2.51 -9.41 17.33
N GLY A 29 2.11 -10.12 18.38
CA GLY A 29 2.86 -10.15 19.66
C GLY A 29 4.21 -10.84 19.50
N LEU A 30 4.27 -11.96 18.77
CA LEU A 30 5.54 -12.65 18.51
C LEU A 30 6.48 -11.80 17.65
N LEU A 31 5.96 -11.07 16.67
CA LEU A 31 6.74 -10.15 15.84
C LEU A 31 7.23 -8.92 16.61
N ALA A 32 6.29 -8.17 17.22
CA ALA A 32 6.57 -6.84 17.75
C ALA A 32 7.20 -6.87 19.16
N VAL A 33 6.84 -7.87 19.99
CA VAL A 33 7.29 -7.94 21.39
C VAL A 33 8.37 -8.99 21.57
N ALA A 34 8.15 -10.21 21.06
CA ALA A 34 9.09 -11.31 21.25
C ALA A 34 10.25 -11.31 20.23
N GLY A 35 10.18 -10.49 19.17
CA GLY A 35 11.22 -10.37 18.15
C GLY A 35 11.44 -11.65 17.33
N TRP A 36 10.41 -12.50 17.19
CA TRP A 36 10.49 -13.70 16.38
C TRP A 36 10.66 -13.37 14.90
N SER A 37 11.25 -14.29 14.14
CA SER A 37 11.31 -14.16 12.69
C SER A 37 9.90 -14.20 12.09
N ALA A 38 9.67 -13.43 11.03
CA ALA A 38 8.35 -13.35 10.39
C ALA A 38 7.77 -14.72 9.97
N PRO A 39 8.54 -15.67 9.41
CA PRO A 39 8.03 -17.01 9.11
C PRO A 39 7.61 -17.79 10.35
N ALA A 40 8.37 -17.69 11.45
CA ALA A 40 8.05 -18.39 12.69
C ALA A 40 6.77 -17.85 13.33
N ALA A 41 6.64 -16.51 13.41
CA ALA A 41 5.43 -15.87 13.91
C ALA A 41 4.20 -16.18 13.03
N ALA A 42 4.35 -16.17 11.71
CA ALA A 42 3.30 -16.57 10.77
C ALA A 42 2.87 -18.03 10.96
N GLY A 43 3.82 -18.94 11.17
CA GLY A 43 3.53 -20.34 11.48
C GLY A 43 2.73 -20.51 12.78
N MET A 44 3.06 -19.76 13.82
CA MET A 44 2.31 -19.75 15.09
C MET A 44 0.95 -19.09 14.97
N GLY A 45 0.82 -18.01 14.19
CA GLY A 45 -0.46 -17.42 13.84
C GLY A 45 -1.38 -18.42 13.13
N LEU A 46 -0.85 -19.15 12.14
CA LEU A 46 -1.59 -20.19 11.43
C LEU A 46 -2.00 -21.34 12.35
N ALA A 47 -1.08 -21.83 13.19
CA ALA A 47 -1.37 -22.88 14.16
C ALA A 47 -2.49 -22.46 15.13
N MET A 48 -2.43 -21.22 15.62
CA MET A 48 -3.46 -20.66 16.49
C MET A 48 -4.80 -20.50 15.76
N ALA A 49 -4.79 -20.06 14.50
CA ALA A 49 -5.99 -19.97 13.68
C ALA A 49 -6.66 -21.32 13.47
N LEU A 50 -5.89 -22.37 13.15
CA LEU A 50 -6.40 -23.73 13.01
C LEU A 50 -6.95 -24.27 14.33
N LEU A 51 -6.26 -24.02 15.44
CA LEU A 51 -6.70 -24.45 16.76
C LEU A 51 -8.02 -23.78 17.15
N VAL A 52 -8.12 -22.46 17.02
CA VAL A 52 -9.35 -21.72 17.33
C VAL A 52 -10.49 -22.13 16.41
N ALA A 53 -10.25 -22.24 15.10
CA ALA A 53 -11.27 -22.62 14.13
C ALA A 53 -11.86 -24.02 14.41
N THR A 54 -11.01 -24.99 14.74
CA THR A 54 -11.45 -26.38 14.97
C THR A 54 -11.98 -26.61 16.38
N ALA A 55 -11.29 -26.12 17.41
CA ALA A 55 -11.61 -26.41 18.81
C ALA A 55 -12.73 -25.52 19.37
N VAL A 56 -12.83 -24.26 18.92
CA VAL A 56 -13.82 -23.30 19.46
C VAL A 56 -14.99 -23.11 18.51
N PHE A 57 -14.70 -22.88 17.22
CA PHE A 57 -15.73 -22.64 16.21
C PHE A 57 -16.29 -23.93 15.58
N GLY A 58 -15.77 -25.09 15.97
CA GLY A 58 -16.27 -26.39 15.54
C GLY A 58 -16.15 -26.64 14.04
N MET A 59 -15.23 -25.94 13.36
CA MET A 59 -14.98 -26.14 11.94
C MET A 59 -14.38 -27.54 11.71
N PRO A 60 -14.92 -28.34 10.77
CA PRO A 60 -14.33 -29.63 10.43
C PRO A 60 -12.84 -29.49 10.04
N ALA A 61 -11.99 -30.34 10.59
CA ALA A 61 -10.54 -30.23 10.42
C ALA A 61 -10.09 -30.36 8.95
N ASP A 62 -10.81 -31.12 8.13
CA ASP A 62 -10.56 -31.23 6.70
C ASP A 62 -10.86 -29.92 5.95
N ALA A 63 -11.95 -29.24 6.31
CA ALA A 63 -12.29 -27.92 5.78
C ALA A 63 -11.31 -26.84 6.28
N ALA A 64 -10.89 -26.89 7.55
CA ALA A 64 -9.91 -25.95 8.11
C ALA A 64 -8.53 -26.08 7.41
N GLY A 65 -8.08 -27.31 7.19
CA GLY A 65 -6.86 -27.58 6.41
C GLY A 65 -6.98 -27.14 4.94
N ALA A 66 -8.13 -27.38 4.31
CA ALA A 66 -8.39 -26.90 2.95
C ALA A 66 -8.38 -25.36 2.86
N ALA A 67 -8.96 -24.66 3.84
CA ALA A 67 -8.92 -23.20 3.94
C ALA A 67 -7.50 -22.67 4.12
N ALA A 68 -6.68 -23.32 4.96
CA ALA A 68 -5.27 -22.97 5.13
C ALA A 68 -4.47 -23.14 3.83
N LEU A 69 -4.66 -24.25 3.11
CA LEU A 69 -4.00 -24.48 1.82
C LEU A 69 -4.46 -23.49 0.75
N HIS A 70 -5.76 -23.17 0.72
CA HIS A 70 -6.28 -22.14 -0.18
C HIS A 70 -5.66 -20.77 0.11
N GLY A 71 -5.57 -20.39 1.40
CA GLY A 71 -4.87 -19.17 1.82
C GLY A 71 -3.40 -19.15 1.43
N ALA A 72 -2.69 -20.27 1.57
CA ALA A 72 -1.29 -20.40 1.15
C ALA A 72 -1.14 -20.26 -0.38
N ALA A 73 -2.03 -20.87 -1.17
CA ALA A 73 -2.05 -20.73 -2.63
C ALA A 73 -2.37 -19.29 -3.06
N PHE A 74 -3.31 -18.63 -2.38
CA PHE A 74 -3.63 -17.21 -2.58
C PHE A 74 -2.46 -16.29 -2.20
N GLY A 75 -1.72 -16.61 -1.13
CA GLY A 75 -0.50 -15.89 -0.79
C GLY A 75 0.60 -16.06 -1.86
N LEU A 76 0.82 -17.30 -2.32
CA LEU A 76 1.91 -17.61 -3.24
C LEU A 76 1.69 -17.06 -4.64
N PHE A 77 0.47 -17.23 -5.18
CA PHE A 77 0.20 -16.89 -6.57
C PHE A 77 -0.21 -15.42 -6.74
N PRO A 78 -1.41 -14.93 -6.37
CA PRO A 78 -1.77 -13.54 -6.63
C PRO A 78 -0.92 -12.53 -5.86
N ILE A 79 -0.63 -12.74 -4.57
CA ILE A 79 0.17 -11.79 -3.78
C ILE A 79 1.66 -11.90 -4.13
N GLY A 80 2.21 -13.11 -4.11
CA GLY A 80 3.61 -13.36 -4.44
C GLY A 80 3.99 -12.87 -5.84
N TRP A 81 3.11 -13.03 -6.82
CA TRP A 81 3.34 -12.53 -8.18
C TRP A 81 3.46 -11.00 -8.25
N ILE A 82 2.62 -10.26 -7.51
CA ILE A 82 2.71 -8.79 -7.42
C ILE A 82 4.07 -8.38 -6.81
N ILE A 83 4.47 -9.02 -5.71
CA ILE A 83 5.74 -8.70 -5.03
C ILE A 83 6.93 -9.00 -5.95
N VAL A 84 6.97 -10.17 -6.58
CA VAL A 84 8.07 -10.55 -7.48
C VAL A 84 8.18 -9.59 -8.66
N THR A 85 7.07 -9.24 -9.31
CA THR A 85 7.07 -8.32 -10.45
C THR A 85 7.42 -6.88 -10.06
N ALA A 86 6.94 -6.40 -8.91
CA ALA A 86 7.29 -5.08 -8.38
C ALA A 86 8.77 -4.99 -7.99
N MET A 87 9.31 -6.03 -7.32
CA MET A 87 10.73 -6.12 -6.98
C MET A 87 11.61 -6.24 -8.23
N PHE A 88 11.16 -6.97 -9.24
CA PHE A 88 11.85 -7.02 -10.53
C PHE A 88 11.91 -5.63 -11.18
N LEU A 89 10.81 -4.88 -11.21
CA LEU A 89 10.78 -3.51 -11.74
C LEU A 89 11.70 -2.57 -10.95
N TYR A 90 11.74 -2.71 -9.63
CA TYR A 90 12.64 -1.97 -8.77
C TYR A 90 14.11 -2.29 -9.06
N GLN A 91 14.48 -3.57 -9.08
CA GLN A 91 15.86 -4.01 -9.37
C GLN A 91 16.29 -3.59 -10.77
N LEU A 92 15.40 -3.70 -11.76
CA LEU A 92 15.65 -3.20 -13.12
C LEU A 92 15.90 -1.69 -13.13
N SER A 93 15.15 -0.91 -12.35
CA SER A 93 15.33 0.54 -12.22
C SER A 93 16.63 0.91 -11.50
N VAL A 94 17.08 0.07 -10.55
CA VAL A 94 18.36 0.23 -9.86
C VAL A 94 19.51 -0.05 -10.84
N GLU A 95 19.48 -1.20 -11.51
CA GLU A 95 20.52 -1.64 -12.45
C GLU A 95 20.62 -0.71 -13.67
N ALA A 96 19.50 -0.19 -14.16
CA ALA A 96 19.47 0.80 -15.23
C ALA A 96 19.96 2.20 -14.81
N GLY A 97 20.27 2.41 -13.51
CA GLY A 97 20.65 3.72 -12.97
C GLY A 97 19.51 4.75 -12.93
N ALA A 98 18.28 4.34 -13.25
CA ALA A 98 17.10 5.21 -13.24
C ALA A 98 16.79 5.69 -11.81
N LEU A 99 16.99 4.84 -10.80
CA LEU A 99 16.73 5.21 -9.40
C LEU A 99 17.57 6.43 -8.96
N GLU A 100 18.84 6.50 -9.35
CA GLU A 100 19.72 7.62 -9.02
C GLU A 100 19.29 8.92 -9.71
N ILE A 101 18.80 8.82 -10.95
CA ILE A 101 18.22 9.96 -11.67
C ILE A 101 16.91 10.41 -11.00
N MET A 102 16.06 9.48 -10.57
CA MET A 102 14.83 9.82 -9.84
C MET A 102 15.15 10.53 -8.52
N LYS A 103 16.10 10.02 -7.72
CA LYS A 103 16.59 10.69 -6.50
C LYS A 103 16.98 12.13 -6.79
N ARG A 104 17.85 12.33 -7.79
CA ARG A 104 18.32 13.66 -8.21
C ARG A 104 17.20 14.55 -8.75
N SER A 105 16.19 14.00 -9.41
CA SER A 105 15.04 14.77 -9.90
C SER A 105 14.19 15.32 -8.76
N VAL A 106 14.04 14.56 -7.67
CA VAL A 106 13.28 15.01 -6.49
C VAL A 106 14.10 15.99 -5.64
N THR A 107 15.40 15.75 -5.44
CA THR A 107 16.26 16.70 -4.72
C THR A 107 16.47 18.01 -5.47
N GLN A 108 16.26 18.04 -6.80
CA GLN A 108 16.21 19.28 -7.58
C GLN A 108 14.92 20.09 -7.40
N LEU A 109 13.80 19.45 -7.01
CA LEU A 109 12.54 20.18 -6.74
C LEU A 109 12.62 21.02 -5.48
N SER A 110 13.32 20.55 -4.46
CA SER A 110 13.57 21.32 -3.24
C SER A 110 14.88 20.96 -2.58
N ALA A 111 15.57 22.00 -2.14
CA ALA A 111 16.76 21.93 -1.30
C ALA A 111 16.45 21.54 0.15
N ASP A 112 15.18 21.58 0.57
CA ASP A 112 14.73 21.35 1.95
C ASP A 112 14.36 19.89 2.17
N HIS A 113 14.95 19.26 3.20
CA HIS A 113 14.69 17.85 3.50
C HIS A 113 13.24 17.61 3.96
N ARG A 114 12.55 18.59 4.54
CA ARG A 114 11.11 18.44 4.86
C ARG A 114 10.29 18.26 3.59
N MET A 115 10.61 19.00 2.54
CA MET A 115 9.89 18.90 1.26
C MET A 115 10.22 17.59 0.54
N GLN A 116 11.48 17.17 0.59
CA GLN A 116 11.89 15.87 0.05
C GLN A 116 11.19 14.71 0.76
N ALA A 117 11.02 14.76 2.08
CA ALA A 117 10.26 13.76 2.83
C ALA A 117 8.79 13.68 2.38
N LEU A 118 8.11 14.83 2.20
CA LEU A 118 6.73 14.87 1.73
C LEU A 118 6.56 14.35 0.29
N LEU A 119 7.51 14.68 -0.59
CA LEU A 119 7.51 14.21 -1.98
C LEU A 119 7.80 12.70 -2.07
N ILE A 120 8.81 12.22 -1.34
CA ILE A 120 9.32 10.84 -1.45
C ILE A 120 8.52 9.90 -0.55
N ALA A 121 8.61 10.06 0.77
CA ALA A 121 8.03 9.08 1.70
C ALA A 121 6.50 9.10 1.70
N PHE A 122 5.88 10.28 1.60
CA PHE A 122 4.42 10.38 1.61
C PHE A 122 3.82 10.24 0.21
N SER A 123 4.06 11.17 -0.70
CA SER A 123 3.32 11.19 -1.98
C SER A 123 3.74 10.07 -2.94
N PHE A 124 5.04 9.94 -3.20
CA PHE A 124 5.56 8.86 -4.04
C PHE A 124 5.43 7.49 -3.36
N GLY A 125 5.67 7.42 -2.05
CA GLY A 125 5.44 6.22 -1.25
C GLY A 125 3.99 5.72 -1.33
N ALA A 126 3.00 6.60 -1.17
CA ALA A 126 1.59 6.25 -1.30
C ALA A 126 1.23 5.76 -2.71
N PHE A 127 1.77 6.39 -3.76
CA PHE A 127 1.63 5.90 -5.13
C PHE A 127 2.17 4.46 -5.27
N LEU A 128 3.37 4.20 -4.75
CA LEU A 128 3.96 2.87 -4.78
C LEU A 128 3.16 1.85 -3.95
N GLU A 129 2.59 2.26 -2.81
CA GLU A 129 1.73 1.41 -1.98
C GLU A 129 0.47 1.01 -2.72
N GLY A 130 -0.17 1.96 -3.40
CA GLY A 130 -1.29 1.65 -4.28
C GLY A 130 -0.94 0.65 -5.38
N ALA A 131 0.22 0.79 -6.02
CA ALA A 131 0.59 -0.05 -7.16
C ALA A 131 1.17 -1.43 -6.78
N ALA A 132 2.02 -1.50 -5.76
CA ALA A 132 2.77 -2.69 -5.37
C ALA A 132 2.37 -3.24 -4.00
N GLY A 133 2.24 -2.37 -3.00
CA GLY A 133 1.93 -2.71 -1.61
C GLY A 133 2.98 -3.60 -0.92
N PHE A 134 2.57 -4.28 0.16
CA PHE A 134 3.35 -5.30 0.87
C PHE A 134 4.74 -4.85 1.37
N GLY A 135 4.89 -3.56 1.71
CA GLY A 135 6.12 -3.02 2.31
C GLY A 135 7.24 -2.70 1.32
N ALA A 136 7.10 -3.06 0.03
CA ALA A 136 7.99 -2.59 -1.03
C ALA A 136 8.13 -1.05 -1.07
N PRO A 137 7.06 -0.25 -0.92
CA PRO A 137 7.14 1.21 -0.94
C PRO A 137 7.99 1.78 0.19
N VAL A 138 7.90 1.20 1.38
CA VAL A 138 8.67 1.62 2.55
C VAL A 138 10.16 1.42 2.27
N ALA A 139 10.55 0.25 1.75
CA ALA A 139 11.94 -0.03 1.43
C ALA A 139 12.49 0.92 0.36
N ILE A 140 11.73 1.16 -0.70
CA ILE A 140 12.14 2.05 -1.80
C ILE A 140 12.24 3.50 -1.31
N SER A 141 11.24 3.99 -0.58
CA SER A 141 11.22 5.37 -0.07
C SER A 141 12.34 5.60 0.94
N ALA A 142 12.61 4.65 1.83
CA ALA A 142 13.72 4.73 2.77
C ALA A 142 15.08 4.78 2.04
N ALA A 143 15.28 3.96 0.99
CA ALA A 143 16.50 3.98 0.19
C ALA A 143 16.68 5.29 -0.60
N LEU A 144 15.58 5.87 -1.10
CA LEU A 144 15.57 7.17 -1.78
C LEU A 144 15.94 8.30 -0.80
N LEU A 145 15.33 8.33 0.38
CA LEU A 145 15.63 9.32 1.42
C LEU A 145 17.07 9.19 1.95
N ALA A 146 17.52 7.98 2.25
CA ALA A 146 18.90 7.75 2.67
C ALA A 146 19.89 8.24 1.60
N GLY A 147 19.60 7.97 0.32
CA GLY A 147 20.38 8.47 -0.81
C GLY A 147 20.31 9.99 -1.00
N ALA A 148 19.26 10.65 -0.51
CA ALA A 148 19.12 12.10 -0.52
C ALA A 148 19.86 12.78 0.65
N GLY A 149 20.49 12.02 1.56
CA GLY A 149 21.29 12.53 2.67
C GLY A 149 20.61 12.44 4.04
N PHE A 150 19.51 11.69 4.17
CA PHE A 150 18.86 11.44 5.45
C PHE A 150 19.62 10.36 6.24
N PRO A 151 19.68 10.45 7.58
CA PRO A 151 20.15 9.33 8.40
C PRO A 151 19.34 8.07 8.09
N ALA A 152 20.00 6.94 7.84
CA ALA A 152 19.34 5.73 7.34
C ALA A 152 18.20 5.22 8.24
N LEU A 153 18.39 5.29 9.56
CA LEU A 153 17.35 4.91 10.53
C LEU A 153 16.15 5.86 10.46
N GLU A 154 16.39 7.17 10.41
CA GLU A 154 15.31 8.16 10.30
C GLU A 154 14.59 8.03 8.96
N ALA A 155 15.30 7.82 7.86
CA ALA A 155 14.70 7.56 6.54
C ALA A 155 13.73 6.37 6.58
N ALA A 156 14.12 5.28 7.23
CA ALA A 156 13.26 4.12 7.42
C ALA A 156 12.04 4.44 8.30
N CYS A 157 12.23 5.15 9.42
CA CYS A 157 11.15 5.57 10.30
C CYS A 157 10.16 6.50 9.60
N LEU A 158 10.63 7.49 8.84
CA LEU A 158 9.78 8.43 8.08
C LEU A 158 8.98 7.70 7.00
N ALA A 159 9.61 6.75 6.28
CA ALA A 159 8.91 5.92 5.31
C ALA A 159 7.82 5.06 5.96
N LEU A 160 8.08 4.49 7.15
CA LEU A 160 7.09 3.72 7.91
C LEU A 160 5.92 4.59 8.38
N ILE A 161 6.21 5.76 8.95
CA ILE A 161 5.18 6.72 9.38
C ILE A 161 4.31 7.11 8.20
N ALA A 162 4.92 7.51 7.08
CA ALA A 162 4.22 7.97 5.89
C ALA A 162 3.30 6.90 5.30
N ASN A 163 3.73 5.63 5.33
CA ASN A 163 2.94 4.52 4.77
C ASN A 163 1.66 4.21 5.58
N THR A 164 1.46 4.81 6.75
CA THR A 164 0.27 4.57 7.58
C THR A 164 -1.04 5.01 6.89
N ALA A 165 -1.00 6.08 6.09
CA ALA A 165 -2.17 6.64 5.41
C ALA A 165 -2.71 5.81 4.22
N PRO A 166 -1.86 5.31 3.30
CA PRO A 166 -2.33 4.58 2.12
C PRO A 166 -2.75 3.12 2.40
N VAL A 167 -2.05 2.37 3.26
CA VAL A 167 -2.07 0.89 3.35
C VAL A 167 -3.44 0.17 3.20
N ALA A 168 -4.54 0.76 3.65
CA ALA A 168 -5.87 0.17 3.45
C ALA A 168 -6.24 -0.07 1.98
N PHE A 169 -5.75 0.78 1.06
CA PHE A 169 -5.99 0.65 -0.39
C PHE A 169 -4.76 0.18 -1.17
N GLY A 170 -3.72 -0.29 -0.45
CA GLY A 170 -2.50 -0.81 -1.04
C GLY A 170 -2.72 -2.05 -1.91
N ALA A 171 -1.74 -2.32 -2.78
CA ALA A 171 -1.78 -3.42 -3.75
C ALA A 171 -3.12 -3.49 -4.49
N LEU A 172 -3.53 -2.37 -5.10
CA LEU A 172 -4.77 -2.23 -5.85
C LEU A 172 -6.02 -2.57 -5.03
N GLY A 173 -6.08 -2.09 -3.78
CA GLY A 173 -7.22 -2.30 -2.91
C GLY A 173 -7.36 -3.74 -2.40
N THR A 174 -6.31 -4.57 -2.50
CA THR A 174 -6.33 -5.97 -2.07
C THR A 174 -6.88 -6.17 -0.65
N PRO A 175 -6.54 -5.35 0.37
CA PRO A 175 -7.11 -5.50 1.71
C PRO A 175 -8.65 -5.35 1.73
N ILE A 176 -9.20 -4.33 1.05
CA ILE A 176 -10.64 -4.10 0.95
C ILE A 176 -11.33 -5.22 0.17
N ILE A 177 -10.77 -5.59 -0.99
CA ILE A 177 -11.30 -6.65 -1.85
C ILE A 177 -11.32 -8.00 -1.12
N THR A 178 -10.23 -8.31 -0.40
CA THR A 178 -10.13 -9.56 0.38
C THR A 178 -11.13 -9.55 1.52
N LEU A 179 -11.26 -8.44 2.25
CA LEU A 179 -12.25 -8.29 3.32
C LEU A 179 -13.68 -8.48 2.80
N ALA A 180 -14.02 -7.88 1.66
CA ALA A 180 -15.32 -8.05 1.01
C ALA A 180 -15.57 -9.52 0.62
N LYS A 181 -14.58 -10.20 0.04
CA LYS A 181 -14.69 -11.63 -0.34
C LYS A 181 -14.91 -12.56 0.86
N VAL A 182 -14.14 -12.38 1.94
CA VAL A 182 -14.25 -13.28 3.11
C VAL A 182 -15.53 -13.02 3.90
N THR A 183 -15.95 -11.77 4.05
CA THR A 183 -17.17 -11.41 4.79
C THR A 183 -18.45 -11.58 3.97
N GLY A 184 -18.37 -11.44 2.64
CA GLY A 184 -19.54 -11.35 1.76
C GLY A 184 -20.23 -9.99 1.79
N LEU A 185 -19.60 -8.98 2.40
CA LEU A 185 -20.11 -7.61 2.41
C LEU A 185 -19.81 -6.91 1.08
N ASP A 186 -20.57 -5.85 0.79
CA ASP A 186 -20.39 -5.04 -0.42
C ASP A 186 -19.00 -4.34 -0.43
N GLU A 187 -18.24 -4.58 -1.50
CA GLU A 187 -16.88 -4.05 -1.67
C GLU A 187 -16.88 -2.52 -1.66
N GLN A 188 -17.86 -1.90 -2.32
CA GLN A 188 -17.96 -0.45 -2.42
C GLN A 188 -18.32 0.18 -1.07
N ALA A 189 -19.19 -0.46 -0.29
CA ALA A 189 -19.55 -0.01 1.05
C ALA A 189 -18.35 -0.04 2.00
N ILE A 190 -17.54 -1.12 1.98
CA ILE A 190 -16.31 -1.21 2.78
C ILE A 190 -15.31 -0.14 2.33
N SER A 191 -15.11 0.01 1.01
CA SER A 191 -14.24 1.04 0.43
C SER A 191 -14.65 2.45 0.89
N ALA A 192 -15.93 2.79 0.77
CA ALA A 192 -16.46 4.09 1.16
C ALA A 192 -16.36 4.32 2.68
N MET A 193 -16.55 3.29 3.51
CA MET A 193 -16.38 3.38 4.96
C MET A 193 -14.94 3.76 5.31
N ALA A 194 -13.96 2.99 4.82
CA ALA A 194 -12.53 3.27 5.03
C ALA A 194 -12.15 4.65 4.46
N GLY A 195 -12.66 4.98 3.28
CA GLY A 195 -12.45 6.25 2.58
C GLY A 195 -13.08 7.47 3.23
N ARG A 196 -13.93 7.31 4.25
CA ARG A 196 -14.45 8.42 5.09
C ARG A 196 -13.64 8.61 6.37
N GLN A 197 -13.01 7.54 6.86
CA GLN A 197 -12.22 7.54 8.09
C GLN A 197 -10.77 7.94 7.84
N LEU A 198 -10.15 7.36 6.81
CA LEU A 198 -8.73 7.55 6.49
C LEU A 198 -8.33 8.97 6.07
N PRO A 199 -9.16 9.76 5.37
CA PRO A 199 -8.79 11.13 4.99
C PRO A 199 -8.37 12.01 6.17
N PHE A 200 -8.94 11.78 7.35
CA PHE A 200 -8.52 12.48 8.56
C PHE A 200 -7.06 12.17 8.93
N PHE A 201 -6.67 10.89 8.91
CA PHE A 201 -5.29 10.47 9.16
C PHE A 201 -4.35 10.87 8.02
N SER A 202 -4.82 10.85 6.78
CA SER A 202 -4.09 11.31 5.61
C SER A 202 -3.68 12.79 5.68
N LEU A 203 -4.46 13.63 6.38
CA LEU A 203 -4.08 15.01 6.69
C LEU A 203 -3.07 15.09 7.85
N LEU A 204 -3.20 14.22 8.85
CA LEU A 204 -2.39 14.23 10.06
C LEU A 204 -0.98 13.65 9.85
N VAL A 205 -0.87 12.55 9.11
CA VAL A 205 0.37 11.80 8.88
C VAL A 205 1.50 12.66 8.30
N PRO A 206 1.31 13.48 7.25
CA PRO A 206 2.40 14.31 6.73
C PRO A 206 2.84 15.39 7.74
N ALA A 207 1.91 15.91 8.55
CA ALA A 207 2.24 16.83 9.63
C ALA A 207 3.05 16.15 10.74
N TRP A 208 2.62 14.95 11.15
CA TRP A 208 3.31 14.15 12.16
C TRP A 208 4.72 13.76 11.70
N MET A 209 4.87 13.30 10.46
CA MET A 209 6.16 12.96 9.87
C MET A 209 7.14 14.15 9.88
N VAL A 210 6.68 15.35 9.51
CA VAL A 210 7.52 16.56 9.56
C VAL A 210 7.82 16.95 11.01
N ALA A 211 6.86 16.84 11.92
CA ALA A 211 7.08 17.13 13.34
C ALA A 211 8.09 16.19 14.00
N THR A 212 8.09 14.90 13.66
CA THR A 212 9.05 13.93 14.20
C THR A 212 10.48 14.18 13.70
N MET A 213 10.63 14.73 12.50
CA MET A 213 11.93 15.00 11.88
C MET A 213 12.50 16.39 12.25
N ALA A 214 11.68 17.44 12.17
CA ALA A 214 12.13 18.83 12.29
C ALA A 214 11.53 19.56 13.50
N GLY A 215 10.81 18.84 14.37
CA GLY A 215 10.11 19.39 15.52
C GLY A 215 8.88 20.22 15.14
N TRP A 216 8.15 20.69 16.15
CA TRP A 216 6.94 21.51 15.97
C TRP A 216 7.21 22.84 15.24
N ARG A 217 8.35 23.48 15.53
CA ARG A 217 8.78 24.70 14.85
C ARG A 217 9.06 24.44 13.37
N GLY A 218 9.69 23.30 13.06
CA GLY A 218 9.93 22.85 11.70
C GLY A 218 8.64 22.62 10.91
N LEU A 219 7.62 22.03 11.55
CA LEU A 219 6.28 21.86 10.98
C LEU A 219 5.60 23.21 10.71
N VAL A 220 5.56 24.12 11.69
CA VAL A 220 4.96 25.45 11.52
C VAL A 220 5.65 26.25 10.41
N ALA A 221 6.95 26.07 10.19
CA ALA A 221 7.61 26.73 9.08
C ALA A 221 7.17 26.23 7.69
N VAL A 222 6.62 25.01 7.60
CA VAL A 222 6.22 24.37 6.32
C VAL A 222 4.77 23.89 6.28
N TRP A 223 3.93 24.39 7.19
CA TRP A 223 2.52 24.02 7.28
C TRP A 223 1.76 24.18 5.95
N PRO A 224 2.03 25.17 5.07
CA PRO A 224 1.31 25.27 3.80
C PRO A 224 1.58 24.08 2.89
N ALA A 225 2.85 23.64 2.79
CA ALA A 225 3.22 22.50 1.98
C ALA A 225 2.66 21.18 2.55
N VAL A 226 2.68 21.03 3.88
CA VAL A 226 2.07 19.88 4.56
C VAL A 226 0.57 19.82 4.29
N LEU A 227 -0.13 20.95 4.37
CA LEU A 227 -1.55 21.03 4.11
C LEU A 227 -1.87 20.71 2.64
N VAL A 228 -1.13 21.28 1.68
CA VAL A 228 -1.31 20.98 0.25
C VAL A 228 -1.10 19.49 -0.03
N CYS A 229 -0.04 18.91 0.53
CA CYS A 229 0.28 17.49 0.42
C CYS A 229 -0.84 16.61 0.98
N GLY A 230 -1.17 16.75 2.27
CA GLY A 230 -2.19 15.95 2.92
C GLY A 230 -3.59 16.15 2.35
N LEU A 231 -3.98 17.41 2.05
CA LEU A 231 -5.33 17.73 1.59
C LEU A 231 -5.60 17.20 0.19
N SER A 232 -4.62 17.32 -0.72
CA SER A 232 -4.75 16.79 -2.07
C SER A 232 -4.85 15.26 -2.06
N PHE A 233 -4.00 14.56 -1.29
CA PHE A 233 -4.12 13.11 -1.09
C PHE A 233 -5.46 12.72 -0.47
N ALA A 234 -5.84 13.33 0.66
CA ALA A 234 -7.06 13.01 1.40
C ALA A 234 -8.33 13.25 0.57
N THR A 235 -8.37 14.33 -0.21
CA THR A 235 -9.53 14.65 -1.08
C THR A 235 -9.70 13.61 -2.17
N VAL A 236 -8.62 13.27 -2.87
CA VAL A 236 -8.65 12.26 -3.93
C VAL A 236 -8.95 10.89 -3.35
N GLN A 237 -8.35 10.55 -2.21
CA GLN A 237 -8.62 9.31 -1.47
C GLN A 237 -10.13 9.19 -1.15
N PHE A 238 -10.73 10.25 -0.61
CA PHE A 238 -12.16 10.29 -0.33
C PHE A 238 -13.02 10.08 -1.58
N VAL A 239 -12.76 10.83 -2.66
CA VAL A 239 -13.55 10.76 -3.90
C VAL A 239 -13.44 9.38 -4.54
N MET A 240 -12.23 8.86 -4.69
CA MET A 240 -12.00 7.57 -5.33
C MET A 240 -12.65 6.44 -4.53
N ALA A 241 -12.46 6.43 -3.21
CA ALA A 241 -12.99 5.38 -2.35
C ALA A 241 -14.53 5.38 -2.28
N ASN A 242 -15.18 6.55 -2.41
CA ASN A 242 -16.65 6.66 -2.34
C ASN A 242 -17.34 6.42 -3.69
N PHE A 243 -16.71 6.75 -4.82
CA PHE A 243 -17.39 6.79 -6.12
C PHE A 243 -16.80 5.88 -7.20
N VAL A 244 -15.55 5.41 -7.06
CA VAL A 244 -14.88 4.60 -8.08
C VAL A 244 -14.61 3.18 -7.58
N GLY A 245 -14.07 3.06 -6.38
CA GLY A 245 -13.73 1.78 -5.76
C GLY A 245 -12.30 1.74 -5.23
N PRO A 246 -11.92 0.64 -4.55
CA PRO A 246 -10.70 0.58 -3.74
C PRO A 246 -9.42 0.44 -4.56
N ALA A 247 -9.51 0.03 -5.83
CA ALA A 247 -8.33 -0.39 -6.61
C ALA A 247 -7.37 0.75 -6.99
N LEU A 248 -7.89 1.96 -7.20
CA LEU A 248 -7.11 3.09 -7.74
C LEU A 248 -6.90 4.22 -6.73
N VAL A 249 -7.39 4.05 -5.49
CA VAL A 249 -7.45 5.12 -4.49
C VAL A 249 -6.08 5.72 -4.22
N ASP A 250 -5.11 4.90 -3.80
CA ASP A 250 -3.77 5.39 -3.43
C ASP A 250 -2.90 5.73 -4.64
N VAL A 251 -3.08 5.04 -5.76
CA VAL A 251 -2.32 5.34 -7.00
C VAL A 251 -2.66 6.75 -7.47
N VAL A 252 -3.96 7.06 -7.61
CA VAL A 252 -4.42 8.36 -8.07
C VAL A 252 -4.19 9.42 -6.99
N GLY A 253 -4.44 9.08 -5.72
CA GLY A 253 -4.18 9.97 -4.58
C GLY A 253 -2.71 10.37 -4.48
N GLY A 254 -1.80 9.40 -4.53
CA GLY A 254 -0.35 9.62 -4.43
C GLY A 254 0.19 10.46 -5.58
N ILE A 255 -0.23 10.16 -6.82
CA ILE A 255 0.13 10.97 -8.00
C ILE A 255 -0.42 12.39 -7.89
N ALA A 256 -1.70 12.54 -7.51
CA ALA A 256 -2.30 13.86 -7.34
C ALA A 256 -1.52 14.67 -6.30
N SER A 257 -1.21 14.10 -5.14
CA SER A 257 -0.41 14.72 -4.08
C SER A 257 0.99 15.09 -4.52
N LEU A 258 1.66 14.20 -5.25
CA LEU A 258 3.01 14.43 -5.77
C LEU A 258 3.02 15.61 -6.74
N VAL A 259 2.07 15.65 -7.68
CA VAL A 259 1.95 16.70 -8.69
C VAL A 259 1.54 18.02 -8.07
N THR A 260 0.52 18.05 -7.21
CA THR A 260 0.07 19.28 -6.53
C THR A 260 1.18 19.88 -5.68
N LEU A 261 1.88 19.06 -4.89
CA LEU A 261 3.00 19.54 -4.08
C LEU A 261 4.16 20.02 -4.94
N ALA A 262 4.55 19.28 -5.98
CA ALA A 262 5.63 19.70 -6.88
C ALA A 262 5.30 21.02 -7.61
N VAL A 263 4.05 21.21 -8.03
CA VAL A 263 3.59 22.48 -8.63
C VAL A 263 3.57 23.60 -7.59
N PHE A 264 3.05 23.34 -6.39
CA PHE A 264 3.04 24.31 -5.29
C PHE A 264 4.46 24.80 -4.95
N LEU A 265 5.45 23.90 -4.93
CA LEU A 265 6.85 24.23 -4.67
C LEU A 265 7.52 25.11 -5.72
N LYS A 266 6.90 25.27 -6.90
CA LYS A 266 7.33 26.27 -7.90
C LYS A 266 6.95 27.69 -7.52
N PHE A 267 5.86 27.85 -6.77
CA PHE A 267 5.31 29.16 -6.38
C PHE A 267 5.64 29.51 -4.92
N TRP A 268 5.91 28.50 -4.10
CA TRP A 268 6.20 28.67 -2.68
C TRP A 268 7.40 27.83 -2.26
N GLN A 269 8.33 28.43 -1.52
CA GLN A 269 9.43 27.72 -0.87
C GLN A 269 9.56 28.16 0.58
N PRO A 270 10.03 27.27 1.48
CA PRO A 270 10.24 27.64 2.87
C PRO A 270 11.26 28.77 2.99
N ARG A 271 11.00 29.73 3.89
CA ARG A 271 11.90 30.87 4.13
C ARG A 271 13.26 30.43 4.65
N GLU A 272 13.27 29.40 5.48
CA GLU A 272 14.48 28.79 6.04
C GLU A 272 14.60 27.38 5.50
N CYS A 273 15.68 27.11 4.77
CA CYS A 273 15.97 25.77 4.26
C CYS A 273 16.48 24.89 5.41
N TRP A 274 15.73 23.83 5.73
CA TRP A 274 16.12 22.86 6.75
C TRP A 274 16.77 21.63 6.10
N ARG A 275 17.93 21.23 6.62
CA ARG A 275 18.71 20.08 6.16
C ARG A 275 19.34 19.36 7.35
N TYR A 276 19.65 18.08 7.15
CA TYR A 276 20.50 17.35 8.08
C TYR A 276 21.94 17.85 7.95
N GLU A 277 22.63 18.00 9.09
CA GLU A 277 24.06 18.28 9.09
C GLU A 277 24.83 17.05 8.61
N ALA A 278 25.73 17.23 7.65
CA ALA A 278 26.60 16.17 7.17
C ALA A 278 27.64 15.85 8.27
N GLY A 279 27.31 14.95 9.21
CA GLY A 279 28.30 14.47 10.18
C GLY A 279 27.81 13.84 11.49
N THR A 280 26.52 13.83 11.82
CA THR A 280 26.04 13.42 13.16
C THR A 280 25.57 11.97 13.30
N ALA A 281 25.63 11.15 12.25
CA ALA A 281 25.32 9.72 12.35
C ALA A 281 26.60 8.88 12.40
N GLY A 282 26.91 8.31 13.57
CA GLY A 282 28.08 7.45 13.87
C GLY A 282 28.11 6.08 13.17
N GLY A 283 27.87 6.04 11.86
CA GLY A 283 28.18 4.91 11.00
C GLY A 283 29.31 5.30 10.07
N ARG A 284 30.37 4.49 9.99
CA ARG A 284 31.50 4.69 9.07
C ARG A 284 31.00 5.15 7.71
N ALA A 285 31.27 6.42 7.37
CA ALA A 285 31.07 6.92 6.04
C ALA A 285 31.88 6.02 5.09
N GLN A 286 31.20 5.23 4.27
CA GLN A 286 31.84 4.67 3.09
C GLN A 286 32.24 5.87 2.21
N PRO A 287 33.53 6.01 1.88
CA PRO A 287 34.02 7.14 1.12
C PRO A 287 33.60 6.98 -0.34
N HIS A 288 32.36 7.31 -0.68
CA HIS A 288 31.90 7.35 -2.07
C HIS A 288 31.14 8.61 -2.48
N ALA A 289 31.25 9.70 -1.70
CA ALA A 289 30.55 10.95 -2.05
C ALA A 289 31.34 12.25 -1.82
N ALA A 290 32.67 12.20 -1.65
CA ALA A 290 33.50 13.42 -1.55
C ALA A 290 34.06 13.90 -2.90
N ALA A 291 33.76 13.22 -4.02
CA ALA A 291 34.35 13.53 -5.33
C ALA A 291 33.42 14.29 -6.31
N ASP A 292 32.12 14.43 -6.03
CA ASP A 292 31.15 14.94 -7.03
C ASP A 292 30.41 16.23 -6.63
N SER A 293 31.04 17.07 -5.80
CA SER A 293 30.66 18.49 -5.64
C SER A 293 30.93 19.30 -6.92
N ARG A 294 31.42 18.67 -8.00
CA ARG A 294 31.73 19.29 -9.29
C ARG A 294 30.52 19.24 -10.20
N ARG A 295 29.77 20.34 -10.22
CA ARG A 295 28.66 20.65 -11.15
C ARG A 295 27.46 19.70 -10.99
N ILE A 296 26.43 20.20 -10.29
CA ILE A 296 25.05 19.72 -10.49
C ILE A 296 24.68 20.05 -11.95
N ARG A 297 25.05 19.18 -12.88
CA ARG A 297 24.58 19.24 -14.26
C ARG A 297 23.07 19.08 -14.17
N ARG A 298 22.33 20.16 -14.49
CA ARG A 298 20.86 20.11 -14.56
C ARG A 298 20.48 18.88 -15.36
N LEU A 299 19.64 18.02 -14.78
CA LEU A 299 19.21 16.82 -15.47
C LEU A 299 18.45 17.26 -16.72
N SER A 300 18.75 16.64 -17.85
CA SER A 300 17.96 16.86 -19.06
C SER A 300 16.52 16.38 -18.78
N PRO A 301 15.48 17.14 -19.17
CA PRO A 301 14.09 16.69 -19.02
C PRO A 301 13.86 15.30 -19.62
N ARG A 302 14.55 14.97 -20.73
CA ARG A 302 14.47 13.64 -21.36
C ARG A 302 15.00 12.53 -20.45
N THR A 303 16.09 12.79 -19.73
CA THR A 303 16.68 11.82 -18.79
C THR A 303 15.78 11.62 -17.57
N VAL A 304 15.16 12.70 -17.07
CA VAL A 304 14.16 12.59 -15.99
C VAL A 304 12.96 11.78 -16.46
N VAL A 305 12.35 12.15 -17.59
CA VAL A 305 11.20 11.41 -18.14
C VAL A 305 11.54 9.93 -18.31
N TRP A 306 12.68 9.61 -18.92
CA TRP A 306 13.13 8.23 -19.09
C TRP A 306 13.26 7.47 -17.76
N ALA A 307 13.84 8.09 -16.73
CA ALA A 307 14.01 7.45 -15.43
C ALA A 307 12.67 7.16 -14.72
N TRP A 308 11.64 7.98 -14.99
CA TRP A 308 10.29 7.80 -14.47
C TRP A 308 9.41 6.89 -15.34
N MET A 309 9.84 6.54 -16.57
CA MET A 309 9.05 5.73 -17.52
C MET A 309 8.58 4.38 -16.96
N PRO A 310 9.40 3.58 -16.25
CA PRO A 310 8.95 2.26 -15.77
C PRO A 310 7.77 2.40 -14.80
N TRP A 311 7.85 3.38 -13.90
CA TRP A 311 6.78 3.68 -12.96
C TRP A 311 5.58 4.32 -13.64
N ALA A 312 5.78 5.26 -14.56
CA ALA A 312 4.69 5.86 -15.32
C ALA A 312 3.93 4.82 -16.17
N PHE A 313 4.64 3.87 -16.77
CA PHE A 313 4.04 2.76 -17.51
C PHE A 313 3.26 1.84 -16.56
N LEU A 314 3.82 1.49 -15.40
CA LEU A 314 3.10 0.74 -14.37
C LEU A 314 1.83 1.48 -13.94
N SER A 315 1.92 2.78 -13.62
CA SER A 315 0.78 3.61 -13.23
C SER A 315 -0.30 3.59 -14.30
N LEU A 316 0.08 3.78 -15.56
CA LEU A 316 -0.86 3.81 -16.68
C LEU A 316 -1.52 2.45 -16.90
N ALA A 317 -0.74 1.37 -16.87
CA ALA A 317 -1.25 0.01 -17.02
C ALA A 317 -2.23 -0.34 -15.89
N VAL A 318 -1.84 -0.06 -14.65
CA VAL A 318 -2.67 -0.23 -13.45
C VAL A 318 -3.93 0.61 -13.52
N PHE A 319 -3.81 1.89 -13.89
CA PHE A 319 -4.94 2.80 -14.02
C PHE A 319 -5.93 2.29 -15.07
N CYS A 320 -5.45 1.98 -16.28
CA CYS A 320 -6.26 1.43 -17.36
C CYS A 320 -6.93 0.11 -16.95
N TRP A 321 -6.22 -0.79 -16.27
CA TRP A 321 -6.77 -2.05 -15.79
C TRP A 321 -7.82 -1.85 -14.69
N GLY A 322 -7.58 -0.93 -13.75
CA GLY A 322 -8.45 -0.66 -12.61
C GLY A 322 -9.72 0.11 -12.94
N LEU A 323 -9.87 0.61 -14.18
CA LEU A 323 -11.12 1.22 -14.62
C LEU A 323 -12.26 0.20 -14.55
N PRO A 324 -13.40 0.53 -13.91
CA PRO A 324 -14.55 -0.37 -13.82
C PRO A 324 -14.97 -1.05 -15.15
N PRO A 325 -15.05 -0.35 -16.30
CA PRO A 325 -15.41 -0.99 -17.56
C PRO A 325 -14.37 -2.00 -18.06
N VAL A 326 -13.08 -1.73 -17.86
CA VAL A 326 -11.99 -2.62 -18.27
C VAL A 326 -12.00 -3.86 -17.40
N LYS A 327 -12.07 -3.69 -16.08
CA LYS A 327 -12.15 -4.80 -15.11
C LYS A 327 -13.35 -5.69 -15.40
N ALA A 328 -14.54 -5.12 -15.59
CA ALA A 328 -15.73 -5.89 -15.88
C ALA A 328 -15.59 -6.70 -17.20
N THR A 329 -15.00 -6.11 -18.25
CA THR A 329 -14.72 -6.82 -19.50
C THR A 329 -13.76 -8.00 -19.30
N LEU A 330 -12.66 -7.77 -18.57
CA LEU A 330 -11.67 -8.79 -18.24
C LEU A 330 -12.23 -9.88 -17.31
N GLU A 331 -13.30 -9.61 -16.56
CA GLU A 331 -14.01 -10.60 -15.77
C GLU A 331 -15.12 -11.32 -16.57
N GLY A 332 -15.25 -11.03 -17.87
CA GLY A 332 -16.31 -11.58 -18.72
C GLY A 332 -17.71 -11.03 -18.40
N ARG A 333 -17.79 -9.88 -17.71
CA ARG A 333 -19.04 -9.12 -17.47
C ARG A 333 -19.17 -8.05 -18.56
N GLY A 334 -20.29 -8.02 -19.28
CA GLY A 334 -20.53 -7.00 -20.31
C GLY A 334 -20.55 -5.60 -19.70
N ALA A 335 -19.60 -4.74 -20.09
CA ALA A 335 -19.32 -3.49 -19.38
C ALA A 335 -19.38 -2.23 -20.25
N TRP A 336 -19.24 -2.38 -21.56
CA TRP A 336 -19.25 -1.27 -22.49
C TRP A 336 -20.66 -1.07 -23.05
N SER A 337 -21.09 0.18 -23.14
CA SER A 337 -22.37 0.55 -23.77
C SER A 337 -22.11 1.28 -25.10
N GLY A 338 -23.09 1.25 -26.01
CA GLY A 338 -23.00 1.90 -27.32
C GLY A 338 -22.08 1.19 -28.32
N ALA A 339 -21.55 1.95 -29.30
CA ALA A 339 -20.75 1.41 -30.42
C ALA A 339 -19.49 0.65 -29.98
N ALA A 340 -18.94 0.97 -28.80
CA ALA A 340 -17.79 0.27 -28.23
C ALA A 340 -18.10 -1.19 -27.84
N ALA A 341 -19.35 -1.50 -27.49
CA ALA A 341 -19.76 -2.86 -27.14
C ALA A 341 -19.68 -3.83 -28.34
N ALA A 342 -19.89 -3.32 -29.56
CA ALA A 342 -19.87 -4.11 -30.78
C ALA A 342 -18.46 -4.49 -31.26
N THR A 343 -17.43 -3.79 -30.77
CA THR A 343 -16.04 -3.97 -31.20
C THR A 343 -15.17 -4.73 -30.20
N VAL A 344 -15.63 -4.94 -28.97
CA VAL A 344 -14.86 -5.62 -27.92
C VAL A 344 -15.05 -7.14 -28.04
N PRO A 345 -13.98 -7.92 -28.27
CA PRO A 345 -14.08 -9.38 -28.32
C PRO A 345 -14.54 -9.91 -26.96
N THR A 346 -15.71 -10.55 -26.89
CA THR A 346 -16.17 -11.26 -25.70
C THR A 346 -15.46 -12.60 -25.60
N LEU A 347 -14.30 -12.63 -24.94
CA LEU A 347 -13.66 -13.88 -24.54
C LEU A 347 -14.52 -14.59 -23.49
N ALA A 348 -14.59 -15.91 -23.55
CA ALA A 348 -15.39 -16.70 -22.60
C ALA A 348 -14.89 -16.48 -21.15
N ARG A 349 -15.82 -16.28 -20.21
CA ARG A 349 -15.49 -16.10 -18.78
C ARG A 349 -14.65 -17.27 -18.21
N SER A 350 -14.82 -18.48 -18.73
CA SER A 350 -14.01 -19.65 -18.36
C SER A 350 -12.52 -19.52 -18.70
N LEU A 351 -12.17 -18.72 -19.72
CA LEU A 351 -10.78 -18.42 -20.08
C LEU A 351 -10.23 -17.23 -19.30
N LEU A 352 -11.08 -16.25 -19.00
CA LEU A 352 -10.69 -14.98 -18.38
C LEU A 352 -10.63 -15.03 -16.85
N ALA A 353 -11.54 -15.76 -16.22
CA ALA A 353 -11.67 -15.88 -14.77
C ALA A 353 -12.03 -17.33 -14.40
N PRO A 354 -11.10 -18.28 -14.54
CA PRO A 354 -11.36 -19.67 -14.21
C PRO A 354 -11.63 -19.81 -12.69
N GLU A 355 -12.81 -20.34 -12.36
CA GLU A 355 -13.18 -20.68 -10.99
C GLU A 355 -12.77 -22.13 -10.73
N PHE A 356 -11.75 -22.32 -9.89
CA PHE A 356 -11.27 -23.65 -9.52
C PHE A 356 -11.91 -24.08 -8.22
N PRO A 357 -12.63 -25.21 -8.20
CA PRO A 357 -13.20 -25.65 -6.97
C PRO A 357 -12.09 -26.12 -5.99
N VAL A 358 -12.10 -25.60 -4.76
CA VAL A 358 -11.25 -26.02 -3.66
C VAL A 358 -11.83 -27.30 -3.05
N PRO A 359 -11.18 -28.46 -3.24
CA PRO A 359 -11.68 -29.71 -2.68
C PRO A 359 -11.83 -29.62 -1.17
N ARG A 360 -12.94 -30.15 -0.64
CA ARG A 360 -13.27 -30.17 0.79
C ARG A 360 -13.60 -28.81 1.43
N LEU A 361 -13.67 -27.73 0.65
CA LEU A 361 -14.08 -26.40 1.15
C LEU A 361 -15.33 -25.86 0.43
N ASP A 362 -15.40 -26.02 -0.89
CA ASP A 362 -16.48 -25.42 -1.67
C ASP A 362 -17.86 -26.00 -1.37
N GLY A 363 -18.83 -25.09 -1.22
CA GLY A 363 -20.20 -25.44 -0.88
C GLY A 363 -20.36 -26.07 0.51
N ARG A 364 -19.29 -26.15 1.32
CA ARG A 364 -19.32 -26.76 2.65
C ARG A 364 -19.42 -25.76 3.81
N VAL A 365 -19.39 -24.47 3.53
CA VAL A 365 -19.52 -23.40 4.53
C VAL A 365 -20.78 -22.59 4.25
N ALA A 366 -21.77 -22.71 5.13
CA ALA A 366 -22.90 -21.79 5.16
C ALA A 366 -22.51 -20.54 5.94
N LYS A 367 -22.41 -19.40 5.24
CA LYS A 367 -22.30 -18.08 5.87
C LYS A 367 -23.67 -17.73 6.44
N VAL A 368 -23.74 -17.58 7.76
CA VAL A 368 -24.91 -16.97 8.41
C VAL A 368 -24.71 -15.45 8.32
N PRO A 369 -25.76 -14.63 8.08
CA PRO A 369 -25.62 -13.19 8.20
C PRO A 369 -25.02 -12.85 9.58
N PRO A 370 -24.10 -11.87 9.67
CA PRO A 370 -23.57 -11.47 10.96
C PRO A 370 -24.74 -11.09 11.87
N ALA A 371 -24.56 -11.24 13.19
CA ALA A 371 -25.50 -10.80 14.20
C ALA A 371 -25.62 -9.26 14.19
N THR A 372 -26.25 -8.71 13.16
CA THR A 372 -26.91 -7.42 13.19
C THR A 372 -28.38 -7.71 13.51
N ARG A 373 -28.67 -7.89 14.79
CA ARG A 373 -29.94 -7.43 15.35
C ARG A 373 -29.67 -6.13 16.07
#